data_AF-A0AAV0I9K1-F1
#
_entry.id   AF-A0AAV0I9K1-F1
#
_cell.length_a   1.000
_cell.length_b   1.000
_cell.length_c   1.000
_cell.angle_alpha   90.00
_cell.angle_beta   90.00
_cell.angle_gamma   90.00
#
_symmetry.space_group_name_H-M   'P 1'
#
loop_
_entity.id
_entity.type
_entity.pdbx_description
1 polymer ?
#
loop_
_entity_poly.entity_id
_entity_poly.type
_entity_poly.pdbx_seq_one_letter_code
_entity_poly.pdbx_strand_id
1 'polypeptide(L)'
;MLVGDGMRNTVITGSRSVGGGSTTFRSATFAVNGAGFIARGITFRNTAGPQNHQAVALRSDSDRSVFYQCSIEGYQDTLYVHSQRQFYRECYIYGTVDFIFGNAAAVLQNCMIYARRPMKSQKITITAQGRTTRTRTRASRSTTLGSWLPRT
;
A
#
# COMPACT_ATOMS: atom_id res chain seq x y z
N MET A 1 12.81 -9.77 -10.36
CA MET A 1 11.91 -10.48 -9.43
C MET A 1 12.55 -10.47 -8.05
N LEU A 2 11.78 -10.27 -6.99
CA LEU A 2 12.21 -10.26 -5.59
C LEU A 2 11.39 -11.27 -4.79
N VAL A 3 12.03 -12.22 -4.12
CA VAL A 3 11.37 -13.28 -3.37
C VAL A 3 11.96 -13.32 -1.96
N GLY A 4 11.10 -13.28 -0.94
CA GLY A 4 11.48 -13.48 0.44
C GLY A 4 11.09 -14.87 0.95
N ASP A 5 11.61 -15.23 2.12
CA ASP A 5 11.35 -16.49 2.84
C ASP A 5 10.03 -16.45 3.63
N GLY A 6 9.11 -15.57 3.23
CA GLY A 6 7.82 -15.34 3.86
C GLY A 6 7.72 -13.96 4.52
N MET A 7 6.51 -13.40 4.55
CA MET A 7 6.23 -12.05 5.05
C MET A 7 6.74 -11.80 6.48
N ARG A 8 6.81 -12.84 7.32
CA ARG A 8 7.31 -12.72 8.71
C ARG A 8 8.83 -12.75 8.81
N ASN A 9 9.50 -13.35 7.84
CA ASN A 9 10.94 -13.62 7.90
C ASN A 9 11.74 -12.60 7.10
N THR A 10 11.19 -12.10 5.98
CA THR A 10 11.86 -11.11 5.14
C THR A 10 11.13 -9.77 5.20
N VAL A 11 11.81 -8.77 5.80
CA VAL A 11 11.26 -7.43 6.01
C VAL A 11 12.24 -6.38 5.48
N ILE A 12 11.77 -5.54 4.57
CA ILE A 12 12.45 -4.30 4.16
C ILE A 12 11.77 -3.14 4.88
N THR A 13 12.53 -2.42 5.71
CA THR A 13 11.98 -1.36 6.57
C THR A 13 12.73 -0.04 6.40
N GLY A 14 12.02 1.06 6.57
CA GLY A 14 12.53 2.44 6.55
C GLY A 14 11.63 3.36 7.38
N SER A 15 11.99 4.63 7.50
CA SER A 15 11.27 5.59 8.36
C SER A 15 11.22 7.02 7.81
N ARG A 16 11.49 7.20 6.51
CA ARG A 16 11.39 8.52 5.86
C ARG A 16 9.93 8.96 5.80
N SER A 17 9.70 10.26 5.97
CA SER A 17 8.37 10.84 6.06
C SER A 17 8.39 12.34 5.72
N VAL A 18 7.21 12.90 5.46
CA VAL A 18 7.05 14.35 5.24
C VAL A 18 7.35 15.15 6.51
N GLY A 19 6.91 14.67 7.68
CA GLY A 19 7.28 15.29 8.96
C GLY A 19 8.80 15.32 9.21
N GLY A 20 9.54 14.36 8.62
CA GLY A 20 11.01 14.32 8.66
C GLY A 20 11.72 15.06 7.52
N GLY A 21 11.01 15.89 6.73
CA GLY A 21 11.60 16.71 5.66
C GLY A 21 11.72 16.03 4.29
N SER A 22 11.18 14.82 4.11
CA SER A 22 11.06 14.19 2.79
C SER A 22 9.83 14.72 2.04
N THR A 23 9.75 14.50 0.73
CA THR A 23 8.46 14.54 0.03
C THR A 23 7.77 13.18 0.16
N THR A 24 6.45 13.12 -0.02
CA THR A 24 5.70 11.85 -0.05
C THR A 24 6.31 10.87 -1.05
N PHE A 25 6.61 11.32 -2.27
CA PHE A 25 7.21 10.50 -3.32
C PHE A 25 8.57 9.90 -2.92
N ARG A 26 9.42 10.68 -2.24
CA ARG A 26 10.77 10.27 -1.80
C ARG A 26 10.78 9.56 -0.44
N SER A 27 9.64 9.52 0.26
CA SER A 27 9.50 8.86 1.56
C SER A 27 9.42 7.33 1.46
N ALA A 28 9.25 6.80 0.25
CA ALA A 28 9.11 5.37 0.00
C ALA A 28 10.30 4.56 0.55
N THR A 29 10.02 3.61 1.45
CA THR A 29 11.00 2.60 1.89
C THR A 29 11.49 1.77 0.69
N PHE A 30 10.56 1.35 -0.16
CA PHE A 30 10.87 0.62 -1.39
C PHE A 30 10.14 1.24 -2.58
N ALA A 31 10.89 1.52 -3.65
CA ALA A 31 10.37 2.14 -4.86
C ALA A 31 10.65 1.25 -6.07
N VAL A 32 9.62 0.99 -6.87
CA VAL A 32 9.70 0.14 -8.05
C VAL A 32 9.41 0.95 -9.31
N ASN A 33 10.38 1.02 -10.22
CA ASN A 33 10.26 1.76 -11.47
C ASN A 33 10.38 0.86 -12.73
N GLY A 34 11.05 -0.29 -12.64
CA GLY A 34 11.25 -1.19 -13.79
C GLY A 34 10.01 -2.04 -14.07
N ALA A 35 9.61 -2.13 -15.35
CA ALA A 35 8.43 -2.87 -15.78
C ALA A 35 8.53 -4.39 -15.50
N GLY A 36 7.37 -5.05 -15.32
CA GLY A 36 7.29 -6.48 -15.07
C GLY A 36 7.84 -6.90 -13.70
N PHE A 37 7.97 -5.96 -12.75
CA PHE A 37 8.46 -6.28 -11.42
C PHE A 37 7.52 -7.25 -10.69
N ILE A 38 8.10 -8.25 -10.03
CA ILE A 38 7.36 -9.21 -9.22
C ILE A 38 7.99 -9.26 -7.84
N ALA A 39 7.18 -9.11 -6.80
CA ALA A 39 7.53 -9.39 -5.41
C ALA A 39 6.67 -10.53 -4.85
N ARG A 40 7.30 -11.44 -4.09
CA ARG A 40 6.60 -12.52 -3.38
C ARG A 40 7.14 -12.75 -1.98
N GLY A 41 6.24 -12.98 -1.02
CA GLY A 41 6.62 -13.51 0.29
C GLY A 41 7.49 -12.56 1.10
N ILE A 42 7.26 -11.24 0.99
CA ILE A 42 8.11 -10.20 1.59
C ILE A 42 7.26 -9.07 2.18
N THR A 43 7.77 -8.45 3.25
CA THR A 43 7.16 -7.28 3.88
C THR A 43 7.89 -5.99 3.53
N PHE A 44 7.15 -4.97 3.13
CA PHE A 44 7.62 -3.58 2.98
C PHE A 44 7.00 -2.73 4.09
N ARG A 45 7.83 -2.09 4.91
CA ARG A 45 7.39 -1.37 6.11
C ARG A 45 7.94 0.05 6.16
N ASN A 46 7.10 0.99 6.55
CA ASN A 46 7.54 2.32 7.00
C ASN A 46 7.17 2.52 8.48
N THR A 47 8.17 2.77 9.31
CA THR A 47 8.06 2.89 10.78
C THR A 47 8.03 4.33 11.27
N ALA A 48 7.86 5.32 10.40
CA ALA A 48 7.78 6.74 10.81
C ALA A 48 6.69 7.00 11.85
N GLY A 49 5.58 6.25 11.81
CA GLY A 49 4.47 6.44 12.74
C GLY A 49 3.50 7.54 12.30
N PRO A 50 2.30 7.61 12.90
CA PRO A 50 1.23 8.49 12.44
C PRO A 50 1.50 9.98 12.71
N GLN A 51 2.35 10.30 13.68
CA GLN A 51 2.73 11.68 14.04
C GLN A 51 3.63 12.35 12.99
N ASN A 52 4.26 11.56 12.11
CA ASN A 52 5.21 12.05 11.12
C ASN A 52 4.56 12.29 9.74
N HIS A 53 3.23 12.36 9.69
CA HIS A 53 2.45 12.58 8.48
C HIS A 53 2.72 11.52 7.39
N GLN A 54 2.73 11.90 6.11
CA GLN A 54 2.85 10.96 4.98
C GLN A 54 4.18 10.19 5.04
N ALA A 55 4.10 8.86 4.96
CA ALA A 55 5.26 7.98 5.05
C ALA A 55 5.03 6.67 4.25
N VAL A 56 5.56 6.63 3.03
CA VAL A 56 5.30 5.55 2.08
C VAL A 56 6.12 4.30 2.42
N ALA A 57 5.47 3.14 2.49
CA ALA A 57 6.15 1.84 2.63
C ALA A 57 6.54 1.27 1.27
N LEU A 58 5.62 1.33 0.30
CA LEU A 58 5.85 0.84 -1.05
C LEU A 58 5.31 1.84 -2.07
N ARG A 59 6.17 2.27 -3.00
CA ARG A 59 5.77 3.00 -4.21
C ARG A 59 5.98 2.13 -5.44
N SER A 60 4.96 2.01 -6.28
CA SER A 60 5.08 1.33 -7.57
C SER A 60 4.70 2.25 -8.73
N ASP A 61 5.64 2.32 -9.68
CA ASP A 61 5.54 2.93 -11.01
C ASP A 61 5.81 1.92 -12.12
N SER A 62 5.79 0.63 -11.78
CA SER A 62 6.07 -0.46 -12.70
C SER A 62 4.82 -0.88 -13.46
N ASP A 63 4.88 -0.83 -14.78
CA ASP A 63 3.85 -1.45 -15.61
C ASP A 63 3.89 -2.98 -15.50
N ARG A 64 2.72 -3.60 -15.41
CA ARG A 64 2.53 -5.05 -15.21
C ARG A 64 3.24 -5.59 -13.96
N SER A 65 3.29 -4.81 -12.88
CA SER A 65 3.86 -5.29 -11.62
C SER A 65 2.93 -6.23 -10.88
N VAL A 66 3.49 -7.27 -10.24
CA VAL A 66 2.74 -8.21 -9.40
C VAL A 66 3.32 -8.24 -7.98
N PHE A 67 2.44 -8.18 -7.00
CA PHE A 67 2.76 -8.39 -5.59
C PHE A 67 1.91 -9.56 -5.08
N TYR A 68 2.56 -10.64 -4.65
CA TYR A 68 1.89 -11.86 -4.25
C TYR A 68 2.32 -12.30 -2.85
N GLN A 69 1.37 -12.49 -1.92
CA GLN A 69 1.70 -12.85 -0.53
C GLN A 69 2.71 -11.87 0.09
N CYS A 70 2.46 -10.57 -0.09
CA CYS A 70 3.27 -9.49 0.47
C CYS A 70 2.52 -8.78 1.61
N SER A 71 3.27 -8.24 2.58
CA SER A 71 2.73 -7.31 3.58
C SER A 71 3.22 -5.90 3.28
N ILE A 72 2.32 -4.92 3.28
CA ILE A 72 2.65 -3.50 3.10
C ILE A 72 2.14 -2.74 4.32
N GLU A 73 3.06 -2.22 5.10
CA GLU A 73 2.80 -1.76 6.47
C GLU A 73 3.22 -0.31 6.70
N GLY A 74 2.28 0.52 7.12
CA GLY A 74 2.52 1.91 7.46
C GLY A 74 1.36 2.54 8.24
N TYR A 75 1.28 3.86 8.19
CA TYR A 75 0.19 4.66 8.76
C TYR A 75 -0.45 5.50 7.65
N GLN A 76 -0.05 6.76 7.51
CA GLN A 76 -0.52 7.63 6.44
C GLN A 76 0.27 7.37 5.14
N ASP A 77 -0.43 7.28 4.01
CA ASP A 77 0.16 7.10 2.68
C ASP A 77 0.98 5.79 2.53
N THR A 78 0.53 4.67 3.11
CA THR A 78 1.29 3.40 3.13
C THR A 78 1.66 2.86 1.73
N LEU A 79 0.66 2.65 0.86
CA LEU A 79 0.81 2.05 -0.47
C LEU A 79 0.55 3.08 -1.56
N TYR A 80 1.63 3.52 -2.22
CA TYR A 80 1.56 4.47 -3.32
C TYR A 80 1.50 3.74 -4.67
N VAL A 81 0.28 3.46 -5.14
CA VAL A 81 0.01 2.96 -6.49
C VAL A 81 0.10 4.13 -7.50
N HIS A 82 1.30 4.66 -7.67
CA HIS A 82 1.53 5.95 -8.35
C HIS A 82 1.04 5.94 -9.80
N SER A 83 1.48 4.99 -10.63
CA SER A 83 1.09 4.92 -12.05
C SER A 83 1.12 3.50 -12.65
N GLN A 84 0.64 3.35 -13.89
CA GLN A 84 0.65 2.08 -14.67
C GLN A 84 -0.26 0.95 -14.15
N ARG A 85 -0.12 -0.25 -14.69
CA ARG A 85 -0.95 -1.43 -14.38
C ARG A 85 -0.31 -2.28 -13.30
N GLN A 86 -1.05 -2.55 -12.23
CA GLN A 86 -0.51 -3.22 -11.04
C GLN A 86 -1.50 -4.26 -10.52
N PHE A 87 -1.00 -5.39 -10.05
CA PHE A 87 -1.81 -6.46 -9.49
C PHE A 87 -1.27 -6.91 -8.13
N TYR A 88 -2.14 -6.87 -7.12
CA TYR A 88 -1.86 -7.28 -5.76
C TYR A 88 -2.77 -8.46 -5.42
N ARG A 89 -2.19 -9.59 -5.00
CA ARG A 89 -2.95 -10.80 -4.67
C ARG A 89 -2.51 -11.38 -3.34
N GLU A 90 -3.47 -11.75 -2.51
CA GLU A 90 -3.22 -12.38 -1.19
C GLU A 90 -2.27 -11.54 -0.32
N CYS A 91 -2.35 -10.23 -0.45
CA CYS A 91 -1.51 -9.28 0.27
C CYS A 91 -2.20 -8.77 1.55
N TYR A 92 -1.39 -8.33 2.50
CA TYR A 92 -1.83 -7.68 3.73
C TYR A 92 -1.46 -6.20 3.64
N ILE A 93 -2.42 -5.30 3.80
CA ILE A 93 -2.17 -3.86 3.69
C ILE A 93 -2.68 -3.16 4.93
N TYR A 94 -1.82 -2.38 5.56
CA TYR A 94 -2.12 -1.69 6.82
C TYR A 94 -1.92 -0.18 6.73
N GLY A 95 -2.85 0.59 7.28
CA GLY A 95 -2.64 2.03 7.43
C GLY A 95 -3.80 2.77 8.09
N THR A 96 -3.73 4.10 8.06
CA THR A 96 -4.71 5.00 8.70
C THR A 96 -5.35 5.93 7.67
N VAL A 97 -4.63 6.94 7.23
CA VAL A 97 -5.12 7.97 6.30
C VAL A 97 -4.58 7.68 4.91
N ASP A 98 -5.47 7.68 3.92
CA ASP A 98 -5.15 7.55 2.48
C ASP A 98 -4.15 6.43 2.16
N PHE A 99 -4.25 5.31 2.88
CA PHE A 99 -3.16 4.35 2.93
C PHE A 99 -3.04 3.45 1.68
N ILE A 100 -3.98 3.56 0.74
CA ILE A 100 -3.87 3.10 -0.65
C ILE A 100 -4.20 4.27 -1.56
N PHE A 101 -3.20 4.87 -2.21
CA PHE A 101 -3.40 6.11 -2.96
C PHE A 101 -2.60 6.17 -4.24
N GLY A 102 -3.03 7.03 -5.16
CA GLY A 102 -2.37 7.25 -6.45
C GLY A 102 -3.32 7.13 -7.64
N ASN A 103 -2.75 6.94 -8.82
CA ASN A 103 -3.47 6.99 -10.09
C ASN A 103 -3.19 5.78 -11.01
N ALA A 104 -2.67 4.68 -10.45
CA ALA A 104 -2.50 3.45 -11.19
C ALA A 104 -3.82 2.76 -11.56
N ALA A 105 -3.77 1.94 -12.59
CA ALA A 105 -4.72 0.86 -12.84
C ALA A 105 -4.37 -0.33 -11.93
N ALA A 106 -4.75 -0.24 -10.66
CA ALA A 106 -4.44 -1.27 -9.66
C ALA A 106 -5.64 -2.17 -9.35
N VAL A 107 -5.40 -3.48 -9.25
CA VAL A 107 -6.38 -4.45 -8.77
C VAL A 107 -5.81 -5.15 -7.54
N LEU A 108 -6.61 -5.16 -6.47
CA LEU A 108 -6.33 -5.86 -5.22
C LEU A 108 -7.33 -7.01 -5.11
N GLN A 109 -6.84 -8.24 -5.22
CA GLN A 109 -7.66 -9.45 -5.19
C GLN A 109 -7.28 -10.31 -3.98
N ASN A 110 -8.29 -10.78 -3.23
CA ASN A 110 -8.10 -11.61 -2.04
C ASN A 110 -7.09 -10.99 -1.03
N CYS A 111 -7.03 -9.67 -0.96
CA CYS A 111 -6.15 -8.96 -0.04
C CYS A 111 -6.89 -8.67 1.27
N MET A 112 -6.16 -8.69 2.38
CA MET A 112 -6.66 -8.26 3.67
C MET A 112 -6.26 -6.80 3.89
N ILE A 113 -7.24 -5.92 4.03
CA ILE A 113 -7.04 -4.48 4.18
C ILE A 113 -7.41 -4.10 5.62
N TYR A 114 -6.41 -3.77 6.42
CA TYR A 114 -6.55 -3.51 7.85
C TYR A 114 -6.33 -2.03 8.18
N ALA A 115 -7.40 -1.37 8.60
CA ALA A 115 -7.29 -0.05 9.21
C ALA A 115 -6.63 -0.14 10.59
N ARG A 116 -5.65 0.73 10.85
CA ARG A 116 -4.99 0.88 12.16
C ARG A 116 -5.64 2.00 12.96
N ARG A 117 -5.36 2.03 14.26
CA ARG A 117 -5.79 3.12 15.15
C ARG A 117 -5.15 4.44 14.68
N PRO A 118 -5.95 5.47 14.32
CA PRO A 118 -5.43 6.77 13.90
C PRO A 118 -5.08 7.63 15.12
N MET A 119 -4.48 8.80 14.91
CA MET A 119 -4.36 9.80 15.98
C MET A 119 -5.73 10.40 16.34
N LYS A 120 -5.80 11.08 17.49
CA LYS A 120 -7.01 11.81 17.89
C LYS A 120 -7.38 12.81 16.79
N SER A 121 -8.66 12.83 16.43
CA SER A 121 -9.23 13.69 15.37
C SER A 121 -8.84 13.36 13.92
N GLN A 122 -8.03 12.32 13.68
CA GLN A 122 -7.80 11.81 12.32
C GLN A 122 -8.91 10.83 11.92
N LYS A 123 -9.35 10.93 10.66
CA LYS A 123 -10.29 9.98 10.06
C LYS A 123 -9.51 8.95 9.25
N ILE A 124 -9.88 7.67 9.38
CA ILE A 124 -9.33 6.62 8.54
C ILE A 124 -9.93 6.76 7.14
N THR A 125 -9.07 6.70 6.13
CA THR A 125 -9.49 6.63 4.73
C THR A 125 -8.71 5.51 4.06
N ILE A 126 -9.42 4.57 3.45
CA ILE A 126 -8.78 3.41 2.79
C ILE A 126 -8.12 3.83 1.48
N THR A 127 -8.86 4.56 0.63
CA THR A 127 -8.39 4.93 -0.70
C THR A 127 -8.48 6.43 -0.98
N ALA A 128 -7.42 7.00 -1.54
CA ALA A 128 -7.41 8.34 -2.13
C ALA A 128 -7.00 8.25 -3.60
N GLN A 129 -7.99 8.05 -4.47
CA GLN A 129 -7.78 7.83 -5.90
C GLN A 129 -7.63 9.18 -6.61
N GLY A 130 -6.53 9.37 -7.34
CA GLY A 130 -6.14 10.65 -7.95
C GLY A 130 -6.42 10.78 -9.45
N ARG A 131 -7.43 10.09 -9.99
CA ARG A 131 -7.72 10.15 -11.44
C ARG A 131 -8.29 11.51 -11.81
N THR A 132 -7.61 12.17 -12.74
CA THR A 132 -7.97 13.50 -13.24
C THR A 132 -8.78 13.47 -14.55
N THR A 133 -8.85 12.33 -15.25
CA THR A 133 -9.52 12.22 -16.57
C THR A 133 -10.46 11.00 -16.68
N ARG A 134 -11.51 11.12 -17.51
CA ARG A 134 -12.63 10.16 -17.58
C ARG A 134 -12.34 8.84 -18.30
N THR A 135 -11.20 8.69 -18.97
CA THR A 135 -10.89 7.53 -19.82
C THR A 135 -10.87 6.20 -19.03
N ARG A 136 -11.46 5.16 -19.62
CA ARG A 136 -11.92 3.92 -18.94
C ARG A 136 -10.76 3.06 -18.41
N THR A 137 -10.67 2.97 -17.09
CA THR A 137 -10.21 1.76 -16.40
C THR A 137 -11.37 1.24 -15.57
N ARG A 138 -11.88 0.04 -15.89
CA ARG A 138 -12.93 -0.59 -15.07
C ARG A 138 -12.27 -1.10 -13.78
N ALA A 139 -12.57 -0.47 -12.64
CA ALA A 139 -12.26 -1.04 -11.35
C ALA A 139 -13.03 -2.36 -11.21
N SER A 140 -12.33 -3.49 -11.17
CA SER A 140 -12.95 -4.78 -10.84
C SER A 140 -13.22 -4.80 -9.34
N ARG A 141 -14.50 -4.75 -8.95
CA ARG A 141 -14.93 -4.98 -7.57
C ARG A 141 -14.58 -6.41 -7.17
N SER A 142 -13.70 -6.60 -6.19
CA SER A 142 -13.64 -7.83 -5.40
C SER A 142 -14.23 -7.50 -4.04
N THR A 143 -15.50 -7.84 -3.85
CA THR A 143 -16.17 -7.75 -2.55
C THR A 143 -15.97 -9.08 -1.84
N THR A 144 -15.15 -9.08 -0.79
CA THR A 144 -15.28 -10.03 0.31
C THR A 144 -15.20 -9.23 1.61
N LEU A 145 -16.34 -8.72 2.07
CA LEU A 145 -16.50 -8.34 3.47
C LEU A 145 -16.56 -9.65 4.27
N GLY A 146 -15.45 -10.04 4.87
CA GLY A 146 -15.45 -11.04 5.93
C GLY A 146 -16.00 -10.42 7.21
N SER A 147 -17.28 -10.67 7.50
CA SER A 147 -17.89 -10.34 8.78
C SER A 147 -17.29 -11.20 9.89
N TRP A 148 -16.48 -10.59 10.75
CA TRP A 148 -16.14 -11.15 12.07
C TRP A 148 -16.38 -10.07 13.12
N LEU A 149 -17.63 -9.95 13.55
CA LEU A 149 -17.97 -9.40 14.86
C LEU A 149 -18.40 -10.59 15.73
N PRO A 150 -17.77 -10.85 16.88
CA PRO A 150 -18.28 -11.82 17.82
C PRO A 150 -19.62 -11.32 18.36
N ARG A 151 -20.65 -12.16 18.29
CA ARG A 151 -21.88 -11.97 19.05
C ARG A 151 -21.54 -12.24 20.52
N THR A 152 -21.66 -11.22 21.35
CA THR A 152 -21.94 -11.34 22.79
C THR A 152 -23.18 -10.53 23.07
#